data_AF-A0A1B5KVN3-F1
#
_entry.id   AF-A0A1B5KVN3-F1
#
_cell.length_a   1.000
_cell.length_b   1.000
_cell.length_c   1.000
_cell.angle_alpha   90.00
_cell.angle_beta   90.00
_cell.angle_gamma   90.00
#
_symmetry.space_group_name_H-M   'P 1'
#
loop_
_entity.id
_entity.type
_entity.pdbx_description
1 polymer ?
#
loop_
_entity_poly.entity_id
_entity_poly.type
_entity_poly.pdbx_seq_one_letter_code
_entity_poly.pdbx_strand_id
1 'polypeptide(L)'
;MEDIAVIGIGLRFPGDATNPEELWRVLENGESQWRDIPKDRLNIDGYFHPSGNRLGSFFSITADDAQAIDPQQRMLLEVSYEALENGEFSSLICREFKN
;
A
#
# COMPACT_ATOMS: atom_id res chain seq x y z
N MET A 1 31.30 -7.42 7.73
CA MET A 1 29.92 -6.92 7.53
C MET A 1 29.03 -8.06 7.95
N GLU A 2 28.06 -7.82 8.82
CA GLU A 2 27.04 -8.84 9.13
C GLU A 2 26.03 -8.92 8.00
N ASP A 3 25.45 -10.11 7.83
CA ASP A 3 24.44 -10.37 6.81
C ASP A 3 23.11 -9.70 7.17
N ILE A 4 22.37 -9.25 6.16
CA ILE A 4 21.05 -8.63 6.33
C ILE A 4 19.99 -9.58 5.76
N ALA A 5 19.05 -9.99 6.60
CA ALA A 5 17.91 -10.80 6.19
C ALA A 5 16.72 -9.92 5.79
N VAL A 6 16.03 -10.30 4.72
CA VAL A 6 14.70 -9.77 4.38
C VAL A 6 13.67 -10.73 4.94
N ILE A 7 12.88 -10.27 5.91
CA ILE A 7 11.96 -11.11 6.69
C ILE A 7 10.49 -10.89 6.39
N GLY A 8 10.16 -9.86 5.61
CA GLY A 8 8.79 -9.54 5.22
C GLY A 8 8.77 -8.64 3.99
N ILE A 9 7.66 -8.70 3.25
CA ILE A 9 7.45 -7.93 2.03
C ILE A 9 6.00 -7.46 1.93
N GLY A 10 5.82 -6.20 1.55
CA GLY A 10 4.55 -5.60 1.17
C GLY A 10 4.71 -5.02 -0.23
N LEU A 11 3.67 -5.15 -1.06
CA LEU A 11 3.74 -4.73 -2.46
C LEU A 11 2.36 -4.37 -3.02
N ARG A 12 2.35 -3.51 -4.04
CA ARG A 12 1.20 -3.24 -4.90
C ARG A 12 1.68 -3.09 -6.34
N PHE A 13 1.42 -4.10 -7.16
CA PHE A 13 1.71 -4.08 -8.60
C PHE A 13 0.44 -3.84 -9.42
N PRO A 14 0.58 -3.54 -10.73
CA PRO A 14 -0.57 -3.45 -11.62
C PRO A 14 -1.42 -4.73 -11.61
N GLY A 15 -2.72 -4.56 -11.81
CA GLY A 15 -3.68 -5.67 -11.83
C GLY A 15 -4.01 -6.18 -10.44
N ASP A 16 -4.11 -7.50 -10.30
CA ASP A 16 -4.55 -8.17 -9.07
C ASP A 16 -3.39 -8.52 -8.11
N ALA A 17 -2.15 -8.24 -8.51
CA ALA A 17 -0.93 -8.49 -7.74
C ALA A 17 -0.78 -7.50 -6.56
N THR A 18 -1.65 -7.65 -5.57
CA THR A 18 -1.71 -6.82 -4.37
C THR A 18 -1.05 -7.47 -3.16
N ASN A 19 -0.60 -8.71 -3.24
CA ASN A 19 0.20 -9.37 -2.21
C ASN A 19 1.22 -10.33 -2.86
N PRO A 20 2.21 -10.86 -2.11
CA PRO A 20 3.23 -11.76 -2.64
C PRO A 20 2.67 -13.00 -3.34
N GLU A 21 1.58 -13.57 -2.85
CA GLU A 21 0.96 -14.77 -3.39
C GLU A 21 0.32 -14.52 -4.76
N GLU A 22 -0.43 -13.42 -4.91
CA GLU A 22 -1.03 -13.04 -6.19
C GLU A 22 0.03 -12.57 -7.19
N LEU A 23 1.09 -11.89 -6.73
CA LEU A 23 2.24 -11.61 -7.59
C LEU A 23 2.88 -12.90 -8.11
N TRP A 24 3.07 -13.89 -7.23
CA TRP A 24 3.63 -15.17 -7.61
C TRP A 24 2.79 -15.86 -8.69
N ARG A 25 1.46 -15.86 -8.54
CA ARG A 25 0.54 -16.42 -9.55
C ARG A 25 0.65 -15.74 -10.91
N VAL A 26 0.72 -14.41 -10.94
CA VAL A 26 0.91 -13.65 -12.19
C VAL A 26 2.21 -14.06 -12.88
N LEU A 27 3.30 -14.22 -12.11
CA LEU A 27 4.60 -14.62 -12.62
C LEU A 27 4.61 -16.07 -13.10
N GLU A 28 4.03 -16.99 -12.32
CA GLU A 28 3.93 -18.42 -12.64
C GLU A 28 3.11 -18.64 -13.92
N ASN A 29 2.03 -17.90 -14.10
CA ASN A 29 1.17 -17.96 -15.28
C ASN A 29 1.74 -17.19 -16.49
N GLY A 30 2.81 -16.39 -16.31
CA GLY A 30 3.38 -15.54 -17.36
C GLY A 30 2.41 -14.45 -17.85
N GLU A 31 1.52 -13.98 -16.98
CA GLU A 31 0.47 -13.02 -17.33
C GLU A 31 1.00 -11.58 -17.48
N SER A 32 0.48 -10.85 -18.46
CA SER A 32 0.72 -9.41 -18.60
C SER A 32 -0.39 -8.64 -17.90
N GLN A 33 -0.01 -7.83 -16.91
CA GLN A 33 -0.92 -6.92 -16.20
C GLN A 33 -1.01 -5.52 -16.85
N TRP A 34 -0.55 -5.40 -18.10
CA TRP A 34 -0.66 -4.16 -18.86
C TRP A 34 -2.12 -3.86 -19.21
N ARG A 35 -2.52 -2.60 -19.09
CA ARG A 35 -3.85 -2.13 -19.48
C ARG A 35 -3.81 -0.68 -19.95
N ASP A 36 -4.82 -0.28 -20.71
CA ASP A 36 -5.02 1.12 -21.08
C ASP A 36 -5.21 2.01 -19.85
N ILE A 37 -4.78 3.29 -19.98
CA ILE A 37 -4.94 4.29 -18.93
C ILE A 37 -6.44 4.47 -18.65
N PRO A 38 -6.89 4.30 -17.39
CA PRO A 38 -8.29 4.51 -17.03
C PRO A 38 -8.71 5.95 -17.32
N LYS A 39 -9.89 6.13 -17.92
CA LYS A 39 -10.41 7.46 -18.30
C LYS A 39 -10.57 8.41 -17.10
N ASP A 40 -10.75 7.85 -15.91
CA ASP A 40 -10.88 8.51 -14.61
C ASP A 40 -9.53 8.79 -13.93
N ARG A 41 -8.41 8.22 -14.39
CA ARG A 41 -7.07 8.43 -13.78
C ARG A 41 -6.59 9.88 -13.93
N LEU A 42 -6.92 10.50 -15.06
CA LEU A 42 -6.60 11.89 -15.35
C LEU A 42 -7.90 12.70 -15.41
N ASN A 43 -8.68 12.69 -14.33
CA ASN A 43 -9.78 13.64 -14.20
C ASN A 43 -9.21 15.03 -13.90
N ILE A 44 -8.88 15.78 -14.96
CA ILE A 44 -8.34 17.15 -14.88
C ILE A 44 -9.35 18.09 -14.16
N ASP A 45 -10.65 17.78 -14.22
CA ASP A 45 -11.72 18.48 -13.52
C ASP A 45 -12.02 17.92 -12.11
N GLY A 46 -11.30 16.87 -11.69
CA GLY A 46 -11.63 16.01 -10.55
C GLY A 46 -10.69 16.07 -9.36
N TYR A 47 -9.87 17.12 -9.23
CA TYR A 47 -9.10 17.35 -8.01
C TYR A 47 -9.97 17.66 -6.77
N PHE A 48 -11.30 17.58 -6.90
CA PHE A 48 -12.23 17.66 -5.78
C PHE A 48 -13.31 16.57 -5.86
N HIS A 49 -13.29 15.63 -4.93
CA HIS A 49 -14.39 14.69 -4.67
C HIS A 49 -15.07 15.10 -3.35
N PRO A 50 -16.35 15.54 -3.35
CA PRO A 50 -17.02 16.05 -2.15
C PRO A 50 -17.40 14.98 -1.12
N SER A 51 -17.14 13.71 -1.38
CA SER A 51 -17.52 12.61 -0.50
C SER A 51 -16.32 12.19 0.36
N GLY A 52 -16.22 12.76 1.56
CA GLY A 52 -15.31 12.39 2.65
C GLY A 52 -15.49 10.98 3.22
N ASN A 53 -15.98 10.02 2.42
CA ASN A 53 -16.19 8.64 2.81
C ASN A 53 -15.02 7.76 2.34
N ARG A 54 -13.85 7.97 2.94
CA ARG A 54 -12.79 6.95 2.99
C ARG A 54 -12.28 6.89 4.42
N LEU A 55 -12.17 5.67 4.95
CA LEU A 55 -11.84 5.37 6.35
C LEU A 55 -10.46 5.94 6.74
N GLY A 56 -10.42 7.18 7.21
CA GLY A 56 -9.26 7.79 7.86
C GLY A 56 -9.19 7.38 9.33
N SER A 57 -8.93 6.09 9.63
CA SER A 57 -8.77 5.69 11.04
C SER A 57 -7.77 4.56 11.31
N PHE A 58 -7.01 4.08 10.33
CA PHE A 58 -5.95 3.10 10.62
C PHE A 58 -4.68 3.75 11.18
N PHE A 59 -4.28 4.92 10.64
CA PHE A 59 -3.07 5.64 11.03
C PHE A 59 -3.33 6.86 11.95
N SER A 60 -4.52 6.96 12.54
CA SER A 60 -4.93 8.13 13.35
C SER A 60 -4.87 9.47 12.60
N ILE A 61 -5.17 9.45 11.30
CA ILE A 61 -5.22 10.63 10.42
C ILE A 61 -6.69 10.91 10.11
N THR A 62 -7.15 12.15 10.26
CA THR A 62 -8.54 12.50 9.96
C THR A 62 -8.87 12.28 8.48
N ALA A 63 -10.16 12.13 8.14
CA ALA A 63 -10.57 11.95 6.74
C ALA A 63 -10.15 13.15 5.86
N ASP A 64 -10.27 14.37 6.39
CA ASP A 64 -9.91 15.60 5.69
C ASP A 64 -8.40 15.70 5.48
N ASP A 65 -7.60 15.38 6.51
CA ASP A 65 -6.14 15.36 6.39
C ASP A 65 -5.69 14.25 5.41
N ALA A 66 -6.32 13.09 5.46
CA ALA A 66 -6.02 11.99 4.54
C ALA A 66 -6.31 12.35 3.08
N GLN A 67 -7.29 13.22 2.80
CA GLN A 67 -7.53 13.72 1.45
C GLN A 67 -6.42 14.66 0.96
N ALA A 68 -5.80 15.42 1.86
CA ALA A 68 -4.69 16.32 1.54
C ALA A 68 -3.34 15.60 1.37
N ILE A 69 -3.20 14.38 1.88
CA ILE A 69 -1.97 13.58 1.73
C ILE A 69 -1.86 13.02 0.30
N ASP A 70 -0.67 13.21 -0.29
CA ASP A 70 -0.31 12.61 -1.57
C ASP A 70 -0.64 11.10 -1.59
N PRO A 71 -1.38 10.60 -2.59
CA PRO A 71 -1.77 9.19 -2.65
C PRO A 71 -0.59 8.20 -2.50
N GLN A 72 0.61 8.57 -2.94
CA GLN A 72 1.82 7.73 -2.81
C GLN A 72 2.27 7.63 -1.35
N GLN A 73 2.16 8.71 -0.57
CA GLN A 73 2.50 8.69 0.87
C GLN A 73 1.51 7.82 1.65
N ARG A 74 0.22 7.86 1.30
CA ARG A 74 -0.78 6.95 1.90
C ARG A 74 -0.51 5.49 1.54
N MET A 75 -0.23 5.22 0.27
CA MET A 75 0.13 3.89 -0.20
C MET A 75 1.39 3.36 0.49
N LEU A 76 2.40 4.20 0.70
CA LEU A 76 3.62 3.81 1.41
C LEU A 76 3.33 3.37 2.85
N LEU A 77 2.45 4.08 3.57
CA LEU A 77 2.08 3.72 4.94
C LEU A 77 1.38 2.36 4.99
N GLU A 78 0.42 2.14 4.10
CA GLU A 78 -0.30 0.86 3.98
C GLU A 78 0.65 -0.30 3.65
N VAL A 79 1.47 -0.15 2.61
CA VAL A 79 2.40 -1.19 2.16
C VAL A 79 3.49 -1.49 3.20
N SER A 80 3.96 -0.47 3.91
CA SER A 80 4.94 -0.67 4.98
C SER A 80 4.34 -1.45 6.14
N TYR A 81 3.07 -1.20 6.48
CA TYR A 81 2.36 -1.95 7.51
C TYR A 81 2.17 -3.42 7.11
N GLU A 82 1.75 -3.67 5.86
CA GLU A 82 1.60 -5.03 5.34
C GLU A 82 2.93 -5.80 5.29
N ALA A 83 4.04 -5.12 4.98
CA ALA A 83 5.37 -5.73 5.01
C ALA A 83 5.75 -6.21 6.42
N LEU A 84 5.37 -5.44 7.46
CA LEU A 84 5.57 -5.83 8.85
C LEU A 84 4.68 -7.02 9.22
N GLU A 85 3.41 -7.00 8.84
CA GLU A 85 2.49 -8.13 9.09
C GLU A 85 2.95 -9.41 8.38
N ASN A 86 3.44 -9.32 7.14
CA ASN A 86 3.99 -10.45 6.41
C ASN A 86 5.23 -11.04 7.10
N GLY A 87 6.05 -10.20 7.74
CA GLY A 87 7.16 -10.65 8.57
C GLY A 87 6.76 -11.09 9.98
N GLU A 88 5.45 -11.26 10.24
CA GLU A 88 4.87 -11.62 11.54
C GLU A 88 5.14 -10.61 12.67
N PHE A 89 5.45 -9.36 12.33
CA PHE A 89 5.58 -8.28 13.31
C PHE A 89 4.22 -7.64 13.60
N SER A 90 3.74 -7.83 14.83
CA SER A 90 2.59 -7.07 15.34
C SER A 90 2.97 -5.62 15.63
N SER A 91 2.02 -4.69 15.49
CA SER A 91 2.18 -3.27 15.85
C SER A 91 2.62 -3.03 17.31
N LEU A 92 2.41 -4.01 18.20
CA LEU A 92 2.91 -4.00 19.57
C LEU A 92 4.43 -4.17 19.66
N ILE A 93 5.04 -4.94 18.75
CA ILE A 93 6.50 -5.23 18.74
C ILE A 93 7.28 -4.00 18.26
N CYS A 94 6.76 -3.22 17.31
CA CYS A 94 7.41 -1.99 16.83
C CYS A 94 7.57 -0.90 17.91
N ARG A 95 6.80 -0.97 19.02
CA ARG A 95 6.99 -0.06 20.17
C ARG A 95 8.21 -0.43 21.02
N GLU A 96 8.62 -1.70 21.05
CA GLU A 96 9.73 -2.15 21.89
C GLU A 96 11.11 -1.79 21.29
N PHE A 97 11.22 -1.60 19.98
CA PHE A 97 12.46 -1.16 19.32
C PHE A 97 12.84 0.32 19.57
N LYS A 98 12.10 1.03 20.43
CA LYS A 98 12.39 2.42 20.81
C LYS A 98 13.19 2.58 22.11
N ASN A 99 13.69 1.49 22.70
CA ASN A 99 14.59 1.50 23.85
C ASN A 99 15.96 0.91 23.51
#